data_AF-A0A4V2YCW9-F1
#
_entry.id   AF-A0A4V2YCW9-F1
#
_cell.length_a   1.000
_cell.length_b   1.000
_cell.length_c   1.000
_cell.angle_alpha   90.00
_cell.angle_beta   90.00
_cell.angle_gamma   90.00
#
_symmetry.space_group_name_H-M   'P 1'
#
loop_
_entity.id
_entity.type
_entity.pdbx_description
1 polymer ?
#
loop_
_entity_poly.entity_id
_entity_poly.type
_entity_poly.pdbx_seq_one_letter_code
_entity_poly.pdbx_strand_id
1 'polypeptide(L)'
;MSNSDLEDDLRGTFERAAASVPPATGLTERATTGARQAQRRTWIVAGAAAVAVAAVAVVGFSLGGRNATVQPPVAGGQTPAASASAQVAPSAETVSGTWRPVQMAGSTTLKADRPDEPLIEFKPDGTWQGSDGCNGLSGTYTIGQRGEFAVKIGPQRLVGCDNVPHTAVLRDAERIALDADTLKFFAGDGRELASYARAR
;
A
#
# COMPACT_ATOMS: atom_id res chain seq x y z
N MET A 1 -39.44 -21.70 -31.66
CA MET A 1 -38.99 -22.10 -30.32
C MET A 1 -39.81 -21.32 -29.31
N SER A 2 -40.47 -22.03 -28.42
CA SER A 2 -41.21 -21.43 -27.31
C SER A 2 -40.25 -21.03 -26.19
N ASN A 3 -40.66 -20.11 -25.30
CA ASN A 3 -39.83 -19.71 -24.15
C ASN A 3 -39.49 -20.92 -23.25
N SER A 4 -40.39 -21.88 -23.12
CA SER A 4 -40.16 -23.11 -22.35
C SER A 4 -39.02 -23.96 -22.95
N ASP A 5 -38.90 -24.01 -24.28
CA ASP A 5 -37.82 -24.77 -24.93
C ASP A 5 -36.44 -24.15 -24.63
N LEU A 6 -36.37 -22.82 -24.51
CA LEU A 6 -35.14 -22.10 -24.20
C LEU A 6 -34.74 -22.29 -22.73
N GLU A 7 -35.69 -22.26 -21.81
CA GLU A 7 -35.43 -22.46 -20.38
C GLU A 7 -34.92 -23.88 -20.09
N ASP A 8 -35.48 -24.89 -20.75
CA ASP A 8 -35.05 -26.28 -20.58
C ASP A 8 -33.66 -26.53 -21.19
N ASP A 9 -33.34 -25.91 -22.33
CA ASP A 9 -32.01 -25.97 -22.93
C ASP A 9 -30.94 -25.28 -22.05
N LEU A 10 -31.27 -24.11 -21.48
CA LEU A 10 -30.41 -23.42 -20.53
C LEU A 10 -30.17 -24.26 -19.28
N ARG A 11 -31.24 -24.85 -18.70
CA ARG A 11 -31.12 -25.72 -17.52
C ARG A 11 -30.22 -26.93 -17.81
N GLY A 12 -30.42 -27.59 -18.95
CA GLY A 12 -29.59 -28.72 -19.37
C GLY A 12 -28.12 -28.32 -19.61
N THR A 13 -27.87 -27.11 -20.09
CA THR A 13 -26.52 -26.56 -20.27
C THR A 13 -25.84 -26.31 -18.91
N PHE A 14 -26.56 -25.72 -17.95
CA PHE A 14 -26.03 -25.49 -16.61
C PHE A 14 -25.73 -26.78 -15.85
N GLU A 15 -26.60 -27.79 -15.94
CA GLU A 15 -26.36 -29.09 -15.31
C GLU A 15 -25.12 -29.79 -15.89
N ARG A 16 -24.95 -29.75 -17.21
CA ARG A 16 -23.78 -30.32 -17.88
C ARG A 16 -22.49 -29.56 -17.52
N ALA A 17 -22.56 -28.24 -17.36
CA ALA A 17 -21.44 -27.43 -16.91
C ALA A 17 -21.09 -27.70 -15.43
N ALA A 18 -22.10 -27.88 -14.57
CA ALA A 18 -21.87 -28.21 -13.16
C ALA A 18 -21.22 -29.60 -13.01
N ALA A 19 -21.61 -30.57 -13.84
CA ALA A 19 -21.05 -31.92 -13.83
C ALA A 19 -19.58 -32.00 -14.31
N SER A 20 -19.10 -31.00 -15.05
CA SER A 20 -17.72 -30.96 -15.54
C SER A 20 -16.75 -30.26 -14.57
N VAL A 21 -17.26 -29.62 -13.51
CA VAL A 21 -16.43 -29.00 -12.48
C VAL A 21 -15.96 -30.07 -11.49
N PRO A 22 -14.66 -30.34 -11.37
CA PRO A 22 -14.16 -31.27 -10.37
C PRO A 22 -14.47 -30.75 -8.96
N PRO A 23 -14.87 -31.63 -8.01
CA PRO A 23 -15.13 -31.21 -6.65
C PRO A 23 -13.86 -30.59 -6.06
N ALA A 24 -13.96 -29.35 -5.59
CA ALA A 24 -12.86 -28.65 -4.95
C ALA A 24 -12.64 -29.19 -3.53
N THR A 25 -12.11 -30.40 -3.43
CA THR A 25 -11.70 -30.99 -2.16
C THR A 25 -10.56 -30.17 -1.56
N GLY A 26 -10.67 -29.82 -0.28
CA GLY A 26 -9.60 -29.15 0.47
C GLY A 26 -9.63 -27.62 0.43
N LEU A 27 -10.72 -26.96 -0.01
CA LEU A 27 -10.84 -25.50 0.10
C LEU A 27 -10.76 -25.02 1.56
N THR A 28 -11.43 -25.72 2.48
CA THR A 28 -11.37 -25.47 3.92
C THR A 28 -9.96 -25.71 4.50
N GLU A 29 -9.25 -26.71 3.99
CA GLU A 29 -7.89 -27.04 4.40
C GLU A 29 -6.88 -26.00 3.90
N ARG A 30 -7.06 -25.51 2.66
CA ARG A 30 -6.25 -24.43 2.07
C ARG A 30 -6.50 -23.08 2.76
N ALA A 31 -7.75 -22.80 3.16
CA ALA A 31 -8.10 -21.61 3.93
C ALA A 31 -7.48 -21.62 5.35
N THR A 32 -7.47 -22.77 6.02
CA THR A 32 -6.94 -22.89 7.38
C THR A 32 -5.41 -22.97 7.43
N THR A 33 -4.77 -23.51 6.39
CA THR A 33 -3.30 -23.56 6.29
C THR A 33 -2.70 -22.15 6.13
N GLY A 34 -3.34 -21.29 5.32
CA GLY A 34 -2.92 -19.89 5.16
C GLY A 34 -2.98 -19.09 6.47
N ALA A 35 -4.04 -19.29 7.26
CA ALA A 35 -4.20 -18.62 8.56
C ALA A 35 -3.14 -19.08 9.59
N ARG A 36 -2.82 -20.37 9.65
CA ARG A 36 -1.81 -20.90 10.60
C ARG A 36 -0.39 -20.46 10.28
N GLN A 37 -0.04 -20.27 9.00
CA GLN A 37 1.29 -19.81 8.59
C GLN A 37 1.53 -18.33 8.91
N ALA A 38 0.50 -17.49 8.82
CA ALA A 38 0.55 -16.09 9.25
C ALA A 38 0.75 -15.97 10.77
N GLN A 39 0.09 -16.85 11.54
CA GLN A 39 0.15 -16.83 13.00
C GLN A 39 1.47 -17.40 13.57
N ARG A 40 2.14 -18.32 12.85
CA ARG A 40 3.47 -18.83 13.26
C ARG A 40 4.61 -17.83 13.06
N ARG A 41 4.46 -16.84 12.17
CA ARG A 41 5.46 -15.77 11.97
C ARG A 41 5.42 -14.69 13.04
N THR A 42 4.34 -14.58 13.82
CA THR A 42 4.17 -13.54 14.85
C THR A 42 4.86 -13.88 16.17
N TRP A 43 5.24 -15.15 16.43
CA TRP A 43 5.86 -15.56 17.70
C TRP A 43 7.39 -15.50 17.73
N ILE A 44 8.07 -15.35 16.59
CA ILE A 44 9.56 -15.33 16.56
C ILE A 44 10.13 -13.90 16.72
N VAL A 45 9.30 -12.85 16.61
CA VAL A 45 9.76 -11.45 16.72
C VAL A 45 9.51 -10.84 18.13
N ALA A 46 8.82 -11.54 19.03
CA ALA A 46 8.53 -11.08 20.40
C ALA A 46 9.46 -11.70 21.47
N GLY A 47 10.69 -12.06 21.11
CA GLY A 47 11.62 -12.81 21.97
C GLY A 47 12.84 -12.06 22.50
N ALA A 48 12.85 -10.73 22.53
CA ALA A 48 13.99 -9.98 23.07
C ALA A 48 13.59 -8.61 23.66
N ALA A 49 13.01 -8.60 24.86
CA ALA A 49 13.17 -7.52 25.86
C ALA A 49 12.26 -7.74 27.08
N ALA A 50 12.69 -8.54 28.07
CA ALA A 50 12.14 -8.46 29.43
C ALA A 50 12.93 -9.28 30.47
N VAL A 51 14.17 -8.90 30.81
CA VAL A 51 14.82 -9.20 32.12
C VAL A 51 15.94 -8.14 32.25
N ALA A 52 16.12 -7.30 33.27
CA ALA A 52 15.93 -7.47 34.70
C ALA A 52 15.78 -6.11 35.39
N VAL A 53 14.87 -6.02 36.36
CA VAL A 53 14.98 -5.08 37.50
C VAL A 53 14.84 -5.93 38.75
N ALA A 54 15.91 -6.04 39.53
CA ALA A 54 15.93 -6.04 41.00
C ALA A 54 17.27 -6.59 41.51
N ALA A 55 18.07 -5.74 42.15
CA ALA A 55 18.91 -6.14 43.26
C ALA A 55 18.90 -5.02 44.30
N VAL A 56 18.20 -5.29 45.40
CA VAL A 56 18.10 -4.46 46.60
C VAL A 56 19.41 -4.54 47.40
N ALA A 57 19.71 -3.43 48.07
CA ALA A 57 20.85 -3.14 48.93
C ALA A 57 21.13 -4.17 50.04
N VAL A 58 22.38 -4.20 50.55
CA VAL A 58 22.75 -3.95 51.97
C VAL A 58 24.28 -4.02 52.19
N VAL A 59 24.81 -2.90 52.69
CA VAL A 59 25.90 -2.66 53.68
C VAL A 59 27.32 -3.20 53.44
N GLY A 60 28.27 -2.26 53.41
CA GLY A 60 29.69 -2.46 53.72
C GLY A 60 30.37 -1.13 54.04
N PHE A 61 30.51 -0.82 55.32
CA PHE A 61 31.15 0.37 55.88
C PHE A 61 32.68 0.20 55.92
N SER A 62 33.47 1.15 55.42
CA SER A 62 34.84 1.37 55.91
C SER A 62 35.34 2.78 55.61
N LEU A 63 35.77 3.45 56.68
CA LEU A 63 36.32 4.79 56.76
C LEU A 63 37.69 4.91 56.08
N GLY A 64 37.97 6.06 55.44
CA GLY A 64 39.35 6.46 55.15
C GLY A 64 39.55 7.52 54.05
N GLY A 65 39.53 8.81 54.43
CA GLY A 65 40.57 9.76 54.02
C GLY A 65 40.47 10.53 52.69
N ARG A 66 40.12 11.82 52.82
CA ARG A 66 40.74 13.04 52.21
C ARG A 66 40.62 13.31 50.69
N ASN A 67 39.84 14.36 50.42
CA ASN A 67 40.06 15.46 49.44
C ASN A 67 40.52 15.13 48.02
N ALA A 68 39.60 15.22 47.05
CA ALA A 68 39.79 16.01 45.83
C ALA A 68 38.46 16.11 45.06
N THR A 69 37.99 17.33 44.83
CA THR A 69 36.91 17.67 43.90
C THR A 69 37.35 17.39 42.47
N VAL A 70 36.78 16.37 41.83
CA VAL A 70 36.78 16.22 40.37
C VAL A 70 35.40 15.77 39.93
N GLN A 71 34.63 16.71 39.39
CA GLN A 71 33.35 16.46 38.72
C GLN A 71 33.64 16.00 37.29
N PRO A 72 33.19 14.80 36.85
CA PRO A 72 33.33 14.37 35.46
C PRO A 72 32.40 15.18 34.54
N PRO A 73 32.77 15.41 33.27
CA PRO A 73 31.92 16.13 32.34
C PRO A 73 30.67 15.30 32.03
N VAL A 74 29.51 15.95 32.09
CA VAL A 74 28.24 15.43 31.59
C VAL A 74 28.39 15.03 30.12
N ALA A 75 28.45 13.72 29.86
CA ALA A 75 28.32 13.17 28.52
C ALA A 75 26.88 13.41 28.06
N GLY A 76 26.68 14.46 27.26
CA GLY A 76 25.44 14.71 26.54
C GLY A 76 25.20 13.59 25.52
N GLY A 77 24.45 12.57 25.92
CA GLY A 77 23.86 11.61 25.01
C GLY A 77 22.79 12.32 24.18
N GLN A 78 23.19 12.91 23.05
CA GLN A 78 22.24 13.33 22.03
C GLN A 78 21.69 12.06 21.38
N THR A 79 20.49 11.67 21.77
CA THR A 79 19.67 10.73 21.01
C THR A 79 19.61 11.23 19.56
N PRO A 80 19.96 10.43 18.55
CA PRO A 80 19.78 10.85 17.16
C PRO A 80 18.31 11.18 16.94
N ALA A 81 18.01 12.47 16.73
CA ALA A 81 16.71 12.89 16.27
C ALA A 81 16.53 12.26 14.89
N ALA A 82 15.69 11.23 14.79
CA ALA A 82 15.24 10.74 13.51
C ALA A 82 14.62 11.93 12.77
N SER A 83 15.25 12.34 11.67
CA SER A 83 14.69 13.33 10.75
C SER A 83 13.40 12.74 10.18
N ALA A 84 12.27 13.00 10.84
CA ALA A 84 10.97 12.79 10.25
C ALA A 84 10.88 13.76 9.06
N SER A 85 10.93 13.24 7.84
CA SER A 85 10.55 14.02 6.67
C SER A 85 9.15 14.59 6.94
N ALA A 86 8.99 15.90 6.73
CA ALA A 86 7.73 16.57 6.96
C ALA A 86 6.72 16.07 5.92
N GLN A 87 5.94 15.06 6.30
CA GLN A 87 4.90 14.50 5.45
C GLN A 87 3.86 15.60 5.17
N VAL A 88 3.65 15.94 3.91
CA VAL A 88 2.66 16.94 3.51
C VAL A 88 1.29 16.29 3.58
N ALA A 89 0.34 16.95 4.25
CA ALA A 89 -1.04 16.47 4.28
C ALA A 89 -1.62 16.50 2.85
N PRO A 90 -2.04 15.37 2.28
CA PRO A 90 -2.56 15.33 0.93
C PRO A 90 -3.93 16.02 0.85
N SER A 91 -4.11 16.81 -0.19
CA SER A 91 -5.33 17.51 -0.60
C SER A 91 -5.37 17.60 -2.12
N ALA A 92 -6.50 18.02 -2.70
CA ALA A 92 -6.60 18.19 -4.15
C ALA A 92 -5.56 19.21 -4.68
N GLU A 93 -5.30 20.27 -3.90
CA GLU A 93 -4.33 21.30 -4.22
C GLU A 93 -2.90 20.77 -4.17
N THR A 94 -2.53 20.06 -3.10
CA THR A 94 -1.14 19.58 -2.90
C THR A 94 -0.78 18.41 -3.85
N VAL A 95 -1.76 17.59 -4.20
CA VAL A 95 -1.59 16.47 -5.15
C VAL A 95 -1.69 16.93 -6.60
N SER A 96 -2.21 18.14 -6.87
CA SER A 96 -2.32 18.65 -8.23
C SER A 96 -0.97 18.64 -8.98
N GLY A 97 -1.05 18.33 -10.27
CA GLY A 97 0.09 18.19 -11.17
C GLY A 97 0.18 16.82 -11.83
N THR A 98 1.27 16.62 -12.56
CA THR A 98 1.53 15.42 -13.38
C THR A 98 2.45 14.45 -12.65
N TRP A 99 2.14 13.17 -12.73
CA TRP A 99 2.75 12.09 -11.96
C TRP A 99 3.12 10.92 -12.86
N ARG A 100 4.33 10.42 -12.68
CA ARG A 100 4.89 9.28 -13.39
C ARG A 100 5.01 8.07 -12.47
N PRO A 101 4.57 6.88 -12.88
CA PRO A 101 4.71 5.67 -12.07
C PRO A 101 6.19 5.32 -11.91
N VAL A 102 6.64 5.07 -10.66
CA VAL A 102 7.99 4.59 -10.37
C VAL A 102 7.99 3.13 -9.89
N GLN A 103 6.94 2.73 -9.16
CA GLN A 103 6.75 1.35 -8.72
C GLN A 103 5.26 1.03 -8.68
N MET A 104 4.90 -0.21 -9.01
CA MET A 104 3.53 -0.70 -8.94
C MET A 104 3.51 -2.18 -8.58
N ALA A 105 2.74 -2.54 -7.56
CA ALA A 105 2.62 -3.92 -7.09
C ALA A 105 2.09 -4.81 -8.22
N GLY A 106 2.81 -5.90 -8.51
CA GLY A 106 2.44 -6.86 -9.54
C GLY A 106 2.75 -6.44 -10.99
N SER A 107 3.42 -5.30 -11.21
CA SER A 107 3.84 -4.86 -12.55
C SER A 107 5.36 -4.82 -12.68
N THR A 108 5.88 -5.41 -13.75
CA THR A 108 7.31 -5.38 -14.12
C THR A 108 7.57 -4.53 -15.37
N THR A 109 6.52 -4.02 -16.01
CA THR A 109 6.58 -3.46 -17.37
C THR A 109 6.47 -1.95 -17.41
N LEU A 110 6.66 -1.23 -16.29
CA LEU A 110 6.52 0.24 -16.26
C LEU A 110 7.37 0.96 -17.32
N LYS A 111 8.51 0.39 -17.72
CA LYS A 111 9.44 0.93 -18.72
C LYS A 111 9.33 0.33 -20.13
N ALA A 112 8.21 -0.34 -20.45
CA ALA A 112 8.01 -0.85 -21.81
C ALA A 112 7.90 0.30 -22.83
N ASP A 113 8.33 0.03 -24.07
CA ASP A 113 8.20 0.96 -25.19
C ASP A 113 6.72 1.12 -25.56
N ARG A 114 6.23 2.35 -25.51
CA ARG A 114 4.82 2.68 -25.71
C ARG A 114 4.67 3.91 -26.61
N PRO A 115 3.57 4.02 -27.37
CA PRO A 115 3.28 5.19 -28.20
C PRO A 115 3.27 6.49 -27.39
N ASP A 116 2.68 6.44 -26.19
CA ASP A 116 2.56 7.58 -25.29
C ASP A 116 3.26 7.31 -23.96
N GLU A 117 3.58 8.39 -23.26
CA GLU A 117 4.18 8.30 -21.93
C GLU A 117 3.10 8.02 -20.86
N PRO A 118 3.28 6.98 -20.02
CA PRO A 118 2.30 6.67 -18.98
C PRO A 118 2.39 7.67 -17.82
N LEU A 119 1.38 8.54 -17.72
CA LEU A 119 1.31 9.65 -16.77
C LEU A 119 -0.12 9.81 -16.25
N ILE A 120 -0.26 10.35 -15.04
CA ILE A 120 -1.53 10.82 -14.48
C ILE A 120 -1.40 12.30 -14.11
N GLU A 121 -2.36 13.10 -14.53
CA GLU A 121 -2.53 14.49 -14.09
C GLU A 121 -3.72 14.57 -13.13
N PHE A 122 -3.47 15.02 -11.90
CA PHE A 122 -4.52 15.40 -10.95
C PHE A 122 -4.74 16.91 -11.01
N LYS A 123 -6.00 17.34 -11.09
CA LYS A 123 -6.38 18.76 -11.08
C LYS A 123 -6.97 19.16 -9.73
N PRO A 124 -6.80 20.42 -9.29
CA PRO A 124 -7.31 20.87 -7.98
C PRO A 124 -8.84 20.86 -7.89
N ASP A 125 -9.56 20.78 -9.01
CA ASP A 125 -11.03 20.70 -9.07
C ASP A 125 -11.59 19.29 -8.79
N GLY A 126 -10.74 18.32 -8.46
CA GLY A 126 -11.15 16.93 -8.23
C GLY A 126 -11.30 16.10 -9.50
N THR A 127 -10.86 16.59 -10.67
CA THR A 127 -10.77 15.80 -11.90
C THR A 127 -9.36 15.26 -12.13
N TRP A 128 -9.24 14.16 -12.87
CA TRP A 128 -7.94 13.65 -13.30
C TRP A 128 -7.99 13.16 -14.74
N GLN A 129 -6.83 13.20 -15.39
CA GLN A 129 -6.61 12.69 -16.73
C GLN A 129 -5.33 11.86 -16.73
N GLY A 130 -5.12 11.04 -17.76
CA GLY A 130 -3.86 10.32 -17.89
C GLY A 130 -3.74 9.54 -19.18
N SER A 131 -2.62 8.85 -19.28
CA SER A 131 -2.34 7.84 -20.30
C SER A 131 -1.80 6.60 -19.60
N ASP A 132 -2.24 5.41 -19.99
CA ASP A 132 -1.57 4.15 -19.64
C ASP A 132 -0.42 3.78 -20.61
N GLY A 133 -0.12 4.71 -21.53
CA GLY A 133 0.85 4.64 -22.61
C GLY A 133 0.28 4.19 -23.96
N CYS A 134 -1.00 3.81 -24.03
CA CYS A 134 -1.69 3.48 -25.29
C CYS A 134 -3.13 4.02 -25.33
N ASN A 135 -3.76 4.17 -24.16
CA ASN A 135 -5.11 4.66 -23.97
C ASN A 135 -5.14 5.92 -23.12
N GLY A 136 -5.95 6.88 -23.54
CA GLY A 136 -6.34 8.01 -22.71
C GLY A 136 -7.27 7.57 -21.58
N LEU A 137 -7.02 8.09 -20.39
CA LEU A 137 -7.73 7.83 -19.14
C LEU A 137 -8.29 9.14 -18.58
N SER A 138 -9.41 9.07 -17.86
CA SER A 138 -9.98 10.23 -17.18
C SER A 138 -10.87 9.82 -16.00
N GLY A 139 -11.22 10.78 -15.15
CA GLY A 139 -12.19 10.55 -14.09
C GLY A 139 -12.25 11.68 -13.07
N THR A 140 -12.79 11.37 -11.89
CA THR A 140 -12.80 12.28 -10.74
C THR A 140 -12.25 11.59 -9.51
N TYR A 141 -11.83 12.37 -8.52
CA TYR A 141 -11.27 11.88 -7.28
C TYR A 141 -11.62 12.81 -6.10
N THR A 142 -11.51 12.28 -4.89
CA THR A 142 -11.65 13.03 -3.65
C THR A 142 -10.57 12.62 -2.67
N ILE A 143 -10.08 13.58 -1.87
CA ILE A 143 -9.11 13.33 -0.80
C ILE A 143 -9.71 13.80 0.53
N GLY A 144 -9.81 12.91 1.51
CA GLY A 144 -10.21 13.22 2.87
C GLY A 144 -9.07 13.84 3.68
N GLN A 145 -9.39 14.43 4.84
CA GLN A 145 -8.44 15.19 5.66
C GLN A 145 -7.23 14.38 6.14
N ARG A 146 -7.32 13.05 6.17
CA ARG A 146 -6.20 12.18 6.57
C ARG A 146 -5.67 11.37 5.38
N GLY A 147 -5.95 11.79 4.16
CA GLY A 147 -5.51 11.11 2.94
C GLY A 147 -6.38 9.93 2.56
N GLU A 148 -7.63 9.83 3.04
CA GLU A 148 -8.63 8.94 2.45
C GLU A 148 -8.76 9.26 0.96
N PHE A 149 -8.64 8.27 0.10
CA PHE A 149 -8.69 8.44 -1.34
C PHE A 149 -9.88 7.68 -1.90
N ALA A 150 -10.63 8.32 -2.79
CA ALA A 150 -11.64 7.66 -3.59
C ALA A 150 -11.59 8.22 -5.00
N VAL A 151 -11.84 7.35 -5.98
CA VAL A 151 -11.80 7.69 -7.40
C VAL A 151 -13.08 7.21 -8.10
N LYS A 152 -13.48 7.92 -9.14
CA LYS A 152 -14.40 7.43 -10.16
C LYS A 152 -13.65 7.37 -11.48
N ILE A 153 -13.61 6.19 -12.10
CA ILE A 153 -13.02 6.00 -13.42
C ILE A 153 -14.04 6.48 -14.45
N GLY A 154 -13.63 7.42 -15.29
CA GLY A 154 -14.39 7.95 -16.40
C GLY A 154 -14.16 7.16 -17.70
N PRO A 155 -14.53 7.74 -18.85
CA PRO A 155 -14.29 7.14 -20.16
C PRO A 155 -12.80 6.87 -20.41
N GLN A 156 -12.52 5.75 -21.09
CA GLN A 156 -11.19 5.36 -21.54
C GLN A 156 -11.24 4.72 -22.94
N ARG A 157 -10.14 4.81 -23.67
CA ARG A 157 -9.92 3.97 -24.87
C ARG A 157 -9.56 2.55 -24.42
N LEU A 158 -9.82 1.54 -25.26
CA LEU A 158 -9.60 0.12 -24.94
C LEU A 158 -8.77 -0.59 -26.03
N VAL A 159 -7.68 0.05 -26.46
CA VAL A 159 -6.69 -0.55 -27.35
C VAL A 159 -5.82 -1.53 -26.54
N GLY A 160 -5.65 -2.75 -27.06
CA GLY A 160 -4.84 -3.80 -26.44
C GLY A 160 -3.34 -3.55 -26.62
N CYS A 161 -2.66 -3.26 -25.52
CA CYS A 161 -1.25 -2.90 -25.43
C CYS A 161 -0.71 -3.37 -24.05
N ASP A 162 0.61 -3.35 -23.83
CA ASP A 162 1.24 -3.59 -22.52
C ASP A 162 1.07 -2.38 -21.57
N ASN A 163 -0.18 -2.03 -21.26
CA ASN A 163 -0.56 -0.81 -20.54
C ASN A 163 0.00 -0.77 -19.10
N VAL A 164 0.28 0.44 -18.60
CA VAL A 164 0.48 0.65 -17.16
C VAL A 164 -0.88 0.64 -16.47
N PRO A 165 -1.12 -0.23 -15.46
CA PRO A 165 -2.47 -0.38 -14.88
C PRO A 165 -2.82 0.70 -13.84
N HIS A 166 -2.80 1.98 -14.27
CA HIS A 166 -3.15 3.14 -13.46
C HIS A 166 -4.55 3.02 -12.84
N THR A 167 -5.56 2.67 -13.65
CA THR A 167 -6.96 2.59 -13.19
C THR A 167 -7.16 1.51 -12.13
N ALA A 168 -6.43 0.40 -12.20
CA ALA A 168 -6.47 -0.65 -11.17
C ALA A 168 -5.92 -0.11 -9.83
N VAL A 169 -4.76 0.54 -9.86
CA VAL A 169 -4.18 1.16 -8.66
C VAL A 169 -5.11 2.22 -8.06
N LEU A 170 -5.64 3.14 -8.88
CA LEU A 170 -6.50 4.21 -8.37
C LEU A 170 -7.80 3.64 -7.78
N ARG A 171 -8.39 2.63 -8.42
CA ARG A 171 -9.63 2.00 -7.94
C ARG A 171 -9.43 1.24 -6.63
N ASP A 172 -8.30 0.56 -6.49
CA ASP A 172 -8.03 -0.30 -5.33
C ASP A 172 -7.43 0.47 -4.14
N ALA A 173 -7.01 1.73 -4.36
CA ALA A 173 -6.47 2.59 -3.31
C ALA A 173 -7.57 3.19 -2.45
N GLU A 174 -7.39 3.11 -1.13
CA GLU A 174 -8.26 3.74 -0.12
C GLU A 174 -7.55 4.90 0.59
N ARG A 175 -6.22 4.96 0.48
CA ARG A 175 -5.38 5.94 1.16
C ARG A 175 -4.25 6.40 0.26
N ILE A 176 -3.85 7.65 0.43
CA ILE A 176 -2.64 8.21 -0.19
C ILE A 176 -1.73 8.88 0.83
N ALA A 177 -0.45 8.94 0.50
CA ALA A 177 0.53 9.77 1.19
C ALA A 177 1.33 10.58 0.17
N LEU A 178 1.67 11.81 0.55
CA LEU A 178 2.48 12.72 -0.24
C LEU A 178 3.74 13.09 0.56
N ASP A 179 4.90 12.87 -0.04
CA ASP A 179 6.20 13.30 0.48
C ASP A 179 6.96 14.02 -0.62
N ALA A 180 7.09 15.35 -0.50
CA ALA A 180 7.67 16.26 -1.49
C ALA A 180 7.20 15.97 -2.93
N ASP A 181 7.98 15.17 -3.67
CA ASP A 181 7.77 14.81 -5.07
C ASP A 181 7.32 13.35 -5.28
N THR A 182 6.93 12.65 -4.22
CA THR A 182 6.46 11.26 -4.27
C THR A 182 5.03 11.14 -3.78
N LEU A 183 4.15 10.64 -4.65
CA LEU A 183 2.77 10.28 -4.32
C LEU A 183 2.65 8.76 -4.22
N LYS A 184 2.16 8.28 -3.08
CA LYS A 184 1.98 6.85 -2.81
C LYS A 184 0.52 6.51 -2.62
N PHE A 185 0.12 5.35 -3.13
CA PHE A 185 -1.22 4.79 -3.02
C PHE A 185 -1.20 3.52 -2.19
N PHE A 186 -2.17 3.36 -1.30
CA PHE A 186 -2.27 2.22 -0.39
C PHE A 186 -3.68 1.62 -0.41
N ALA A 187 -3.75 0.29 -0.29
CA ALA A 187 -5.00 -0.42 -0.06
C ALA A 187 -5.49 -0.22 1.39
N GLY A 188 -6.73 -0.63 1.69
CA GLY A 188 -7.32 -0.56 3.02
C GLY A 188 -6.57 -1.34 4.11
N ASP A 189 -5.80 -2.36 3.72
CA ASP A 189 -4.92 -3.14 4.62
C ASP A 189 -3.56 -2.44 4.90
N GLY A 190 -3.32 -1.27 4.31
CA GLY A 190 -2.08 -0.49 4.45
C GLY A 190 -0.96 -0.91 3.51
N ARG A 191 -1.16 -1.89 2.62
CA ARG A 191 -0.15 -2.30 1.62
C ARG A 191 0.01 -1.22 0.54
N GLU A 192 1.25 -0.87 0.22
CA GLU A 192 1.56 0.02 -0.90
C GLU A 192 1.19 -0.64 -2.23
N LEU A 193 0.34 0.02 -3.01
CA LEU A 193 -0.09 -0.41 -4.34
C LEU A 193 0.82 0.16 -5.41
N ALA A 194 1.22 1.43 -5.26
CA ALA A 194 2.13 2.10 -6.18
C ALA A 194 2.75 3.34 -5.55
N SER A 195 3.89 3.73 -6.11
CA SER A 195 4.48 5.05 -5.92
C SER A 195 4.69 5.73 -7.27
N TYR A 196 4.51 7.03 -7.27
CA TYR A 196 4.64 7.92 -8.41
C TYR A 196 5.59 9.06 -8.05
N ALA A 197 6.42 9.46 -9.01
CA ALA A 197 7.22 10.67 -8.90
C ALA A 197 6.55 11.81 -9.66
N ARG A 198 6.65 13.03 -9.14
CA ARG A 198 6.20 14.23 -9.84
C ARG A 198 6.96 14.37 -11.17
N ALA A 199 6.22 14.52 -12.27
CA ALA A 199 6.81 14.82 -13.57
C ALA A 199 7.27 16.29 -13.59
N ARG A 200 8.44 16.55 -14.17
CA ARG A 200 9.02 17.89 -14.29
C ARG A 200 8.43 18.64 -15.47
#